data_AF-A0A931LBG5-F1
#
_entry.id   AF-A0A931LBG5-F1
#
_cell.length_a   1.000
_cell.length_b   1.000
_cell.length_c   1.000
_cell.angle_alpha   90.00
_cell.angle_beta   90.00
_cell.angle_gamma   90.00
#
_symmetry.space_group_name_H-M   'P 1'
#
loop_
_entity.id
_entity.type
_entity.pdbx_description
1 polymer ?
#
loop_
_entity_poly.entity_id
_entity_poly.type
_entity_poly.pdbx_seq_one_letter_code
_entity_poly.pdbx_strand_id
1 'polypeptide(L)' 'MTAIAVLGAGSWGTTLANLLAAKGETVRLWAYEPEVV' A
#
# COMPACT_ATOMS: atom_id res chain seq x y z
N MET A 1 6.17 -8.10 -14.84
CA MET A 1 5.92 -7.09 -13.79
C MET A 1 5.02 -7.72 -12.74
N THR A 2 5.44 -7.71 -11.48
CA THR A 2 4.63 -8.24 -10.38
C THR A 2 3.83 -7.10 -9.77
N ALA A 3 2.50 -7.19 -9.79
CA ALA A 3 1.64 -6.19 -9.15
C ALA A 3 1.53 -6.49 -7.66
N ILE A 4 1.81 -5.50 -6.79
CA ILE A 4 1.74 -5.66 -5.33
C ILE A 4 0.51 -4.95 -4.80
N ALA A 5 -0.27 -5.62 -3.96
CA ALA A 5 -1.39 -5.02 -3.24
C ALA A 5 -1.14 -5.11 -1.74
N VAL A 6 -1.34 -4.01 -1.02
CA VAL A 6 -1.32 -3.95 0.44
C VAL A 6 -2.74 -3.74 0.93
N LEU A 7 -3.25 -4.67 1.73
CA LEU A 7 -4.61 -4.63 2.27
C LEU A 7 -4.59 -4.07 3.70
N GLY A 8 -5.31 -2.96 3.90
CA GLY A 8 -5.40 -2.22 5.15
C GLY A 8 -4.46 -1.01 5.17
N ALA A 9 -5.02 0.18 5.35
CA ALA A 9 -4.28 1.45 5.47
C ALA A 9 -4.02 1.87 6.93
N GLY A 10 -3.86 0.89 7.82
CA GLY A 10 -3.34 1.13 9.16
C GLY A 10 -1.83 1.44 9.15
N SER A 11 -1.25 1.73 10.31
CA SER A 11 0.15 2.16 10.44
C SER A 11 1.14 1.26 9.68
N TRP A 12 1.01 -0.06 9.81
CA TRP A 12 1.88 -1.03 9.15
C TRP A 12 1.64 -1.16 7.65
N GLY A 13 0.38 -1.14 7.21
CA GLY A 13 0.06 -1.24 5.79
C GLY A 13 0.53 -0.02 5.01
N THR A 14 0.31 1.17 5.55
CA THR A 14 0.82 2.43 4.98
C THR A 14 2.35 2.46 4.97
N THR A 15 2.99 2.02 6.06
CA THR A 15 4.47 1.91 6.12
C THR A 15 5.00 0.97 5.04
N LEU A 16 4.39 -0.21 4.88
CA LEU A 16 4.82 -1.20 3.89
C LEU A 16 4.60 -0.71 2.45
N ALA A 17 3.44 -0.11 2.16
CA ALA A 17 3.13 0.46 0.86
C ALA A 17 4.15 1.57 0.50
N ASN A 18 4.47 2.46 1.43
CA ASN A 18 5.47 3.51 1.22
C ASN A 18 6.87 2.93 0.98
N LEU A 19 7.28 1.92 1.75
CA LEU A 19 8.57 1.26 1.56
C LEU A 19 8.68 0.62 0.16
N LEU A 20 7.63 -0.05 -0.30
CA LEU A 20 7.59 -0.69 -1.62
C LEU A 20 7.61 0.36 -2.75
N ALA A 21 6.82 1.43 -2.62
CA ALA A 21 6.82 2.54 -3.57
C ALA A 21 8.20 3.21 -3.66
N ALA A 22 8.87 3.43 -2.52
CA ALA A 22 10.22 4.00 -2.48
C ALA A 22 11.27 3.11 -3.17
N LYS A 23 11.02 1.81 -3.27
CA LYS A 23 11.87 0.85 -4.01
C LYS A 23 11.57 0.80 -5.52
N GLY A 24 10.59 1.57 -6.00
CA GLY A 24 10.19 1.60 -7.40
C GLY A 24 9.16 0.52 -7.78
N GLU A 25 8.58 -0.18 -6.81
CA GLU A 25 7.54 -1.18 -7.08
C GLU A 25 6.19 -0.51 -7.34
N THR A 26 5.42 -1.08 -8.28
CA THR A 26 4.03 -0.65 -8.49
C THR A 26 3.13 -1.28 -7.42
N VAL A 27 2.71 -0.47 -6.46
CA VAL A 27 1.89 -0.90 -5.32
C VAL A 27 0.50 -0.25 -5.35
N ARG A 28 -0.53 -1.01 -4.97
CA ARG A 28 -1.87 -0.49 -4.67
C ARG A 28 -2.17 -0.68 -3.19
N LEU A 29 -2.40 0.41 -2.47
CA LEU A 29 -2.91 0.38 -1.09
C LEU A 29 -4.45 0.37 -1.13
N TRP A 30 -5.05 -0.50 -0.35
CA TRP A 30 -6.50 -0.59 -0.21
C TRP A 30 -6.91 -0.49 1.25
N ALA A 31 -8.03 0.15 1.52
CA ALA A 31 -8.68 0.16 2.82
C ALA A 31 -10.18 -0.14 2.68
N TYR A 32 -10.76 -0.66 3.76
CA TYR A 32 -12.20 -0.88 3.84
C TYR A 32 -12.97 0.45 3.79
N GLU A 33 -12.47 1.45 4.52
CA GLU A 33 -12.93 2.84 4.50
C GLU A 33 -12.11 3.60 3.42
N PRO A 34 -12.65 3.87 2.23
CA PRO A 34 -11.88 4.46 1.13
C PRO A 34 -11.40 5.90 1.42
N GLU A 35 -11.95 6.58 2.40
CA GLU A 35 -11.55 7.92 2.83
C GLU A 35 -10.20 7.97 3.55
N VAL A 36 -9.64 6.83 3.96
CA VAL A 36 -8.37 6.75 4.69
C VAL A 36 -7.15 6.45 3.82
N VAL A 37 -7.31 6.34 2.49
CA VAL A 37 -6.25 6.03 1.51
C VAL A 37 -5.97 7.15 0.53
#